data_AF-A0A926TSK4-F1
#
_entry.id   AF-A0A926TSK4-F1
#
_cell.length_a   1.000
_cell.length_b   1.000
_cell.length_c   1.000
_cell.angle_alpha   90.00
_cell.angle_beta   90.00
_cell.angle_gamma   90.00
#
_symmetry.space_group_name_H-M   'P 1'
#
loop_
_entity.id
_entity.type
_entity.pdbx_description
1 polymer ?
#
loop_
_entity_poly.entity_id
_entity_poly.type
_entity_poly.pdbx_seq_one_letter_code
_entity_poly.pdbx_strand_id
1 'polypeptide(L)'
;MSKVKKESERRTALALAAIKRLFDDGNGNSGVSLFASHQLEERDAAYWKKHAGTPRSSVKQVVDGLKLCSHWGDEDEGSINTFDFTLPAEATDCLLSVRFDEDGEGEDISLES
;
A
#
# COMPACT_ATOMS: atom_id res chain seq x y z
N MET A 1 -17.17 17.52 -6.23
CA MET A 1 -16.26 16.37 -6.07
C MET A 1 -16.36 15.52 -7.33
N SER A 2 -15.28 15.40 -8.10
CA SER A 2 -15.30 14.80 -9.45
C SER A 2 -15.46 13.27 -9.42
N LYS A 3 -16.01 12.67 -10.48
CA LYS A 3 -16.20 11.22 -10.63
C LYS A 3 -14.89 10.44 -10.43
N VAL A 4 -13.80 10.94 -11.02
CA VAL A 4 -12.44 10.39 -10.87
C VAL A 4 -11.99 10.35 -9.41
N LYS A 5 -12.26 11.41 -8.64
CA LYS A 5 -11.85 11.47 -7.23
C LYS A 5 -12.57 10.41 -6.39
N LYS A 6 -13.88 10.22 -6.61
CA LYS A 6 -14.65 9.18 -5.90
C LYS A 6 -14.17 7.77 -6.25
N GLU A 7 -13.83 7.54 -7.50
CA GLU A 7 -13.34 6.23 -7.92
C GLU A 7 -11.93 5.93 -7.39
N SER A 8 -11.04 6.93 -7.36
CA SER A 8 -9.73 6.84 -6.72
C SER A 8 -9.87 6.48 -5.23
N GLU A 9 -10.74 7.17 -4.50
CA GLU A 9 -11.00 6.86 -3.07
C GLU A 9 -11.56 5.45 -2.88
N ARG A 10 -12.48 4.99 -3.75
CA ARG A 10 -13.04 3.63 -3.70
C ARG A 10 -11.97 2.57 -3.94
N ARG A 11 -11.17 2.70 -5.01
CA ARG A 11 -10.13 1.74 -5.36
C ARG A 11 -8.97 1.75 -4.37
N THR A 12 -8.65 2.90 -3.79
CA THR A 12 -7.69 3.01 -2.67
C THR A 12 -8.12 2.14 -1.49
N ALA A 13 -9.40 2.20 -1.10
CA ALA A 13 -9.92 1.39 -0.01
C ALA A 13 -9.89 -0.11 -0.32
N LEU A 14 -10.20 -0.50 -1.56
CA LEU A 14 -10.13 -1.89 -2.01
C LEU A 14 -8.69 -2.42 -2.01
N ALA A 15 -7.75 -1.64 -2.54
CA ALA A 15 -6.34 -2.02 -2.58
C ALA A 15 -5.75 -2.22 -1.16
N LEU A 16 -6.06 -1.32 -0.23
CA LEU A 16 -5.66 -1.48 1.18
C LEU A 16 -6.29 -2.73 1.82
N ALA A 17 -7.54 -3.05 1.49
CA ALA A 17 -8.20 -4.24 1.98
C ALA A 17 -7.56 -5.52 1.41
N ALA A 18 -7.18 -5.51 0.12
CA ALA A 18 -6.50 -6.61 -0.54
C ALA A 18 -5.11 -6.87 0.06
N ILE A 19 -4.32 -5.81 0.29
CA ILE A 19 -3.02 -5.88 0.98
C ILE A 19 -3.17 -6.52 2.36
N LYS A 20 -4.17 -6.06 3.14
CA LYS A 20 -4.43 -6.59 4.48
C LYS A 20 -4.87 -8.05 4.45
N ARG A 21 -5.75 -8.42 3.52
CA ARG A 21 -6.20 -9.81 3.33
C ARG A 21 -5.02 -10.72 2.98
N LEU A 22 -4.17 -10.32 2.04
CA LEU A 22 -2.98 -11.08 1.65
C LEU A 22 -2.00 -11.26 2.83
N PHE A 23 -1.89 -10.24 3.69
CA PHE A 23 -1.10 -10.31 4.92
C PHE A 23 -1.72 -11.29 5.95
N ASP A 24 -3.02 -11.17 6.20
CA ASP A 24 -3.75 -11.96 7.21
C ASP A 24 -3.93 -13.43 6.80
N ASP A 25 -3.97 -13.75 5.51
CA ASP A 25 -4.06 -15.11 4.96
C ASP A 25 -2.80 -15.97 5.25
N GLY A 26 -1.81 -15.42 5.96
CA GLY A 26 -0.70 -16.20 6.51
C GLY A 26 0.33 -16.61 5.46
N ASN A 27 0.26 -16.05 4.25
CA ASN A 27 1.32 -16.19 3.27
C ASN A 27 2.52 -15.33 3.71
N GLY A 28 3.27 -15.85 4.70
CA GLY A 28 4.42 -15.18 5.35
C GLY A 28 5.57 -14.82 4.40
N ASN A 29 5.46 -15.17 3.11
CA ASN A 29 6.38 -14.82 2.04
C ASN A 29 5.74 -13.92 0.95
N SER A 30 4.64 -13.23 1.27
CA SER A 30 4.06 -12.22 0.38
C SER A 30 4.96 -10.99 0.29
N GLY A 31 4.93 -10.29 -0.85
CA GLY A 31 5.64 -9.01 -1.03
C GLY A 31 5.30 -7.98 0.06
N VAL A 32 4.11 -8.08 0.65
CA VAL A 32 3.65 -7.25 1.78
C VAL A 32 4.48 -7.49 3.05
N SER A 33 4.74 -8.74 3.41
CA SER A 33 5.57 -9.09 4.58
C SER A 33 7.03 -8.66 4.39
N LEU A 34 7.55 -8.80 3.16
CA LEU A 34 8.91 -8.36 2.81
C LEU A 34 9.04 -6.84 2.90
N PHE A 35 8.12 -6.10 2.28
CA PHE A 35 8.03 -4.64 2.40
C PHE A 35 8.03 -4.19 3.86
N ALA A 36 7.14 -4.78 4.66
CA ALA A 36 6.97 -4.38 6.05
C ALA A 36 8.19 -4.70 6.92
N SER A 37 8.93 -5.77 6.60
CA SER A 37 10.19 -6.10 7.26
C SER A 37 11.28 -5.08 6.91
N HIS A 38 11.47 -4.75 5.63
CA HIS A 38 12.42 -3.71 5.21
C HIS A 38 12.14 -2.37 5.90
N GLN A 39 10.88 -1.95 5.97
CA GLN A 39 10.53 -0.68 6.64
C GLN A 39 10.89 -0.69 8.14
N LEU A 40 10.75 -1.83 8.83
CA LEU A 40 11.14 -1.94 10.24
C LEU A 40 12.65 -1.87 10.44
N GLU A 41 13.44 -2.32 9.47
CA GLU A 41 14.90 -2.28 9.50
C GLU A 41 15.45 -0.90 9.14
N GLU A 42 14.85 -0.22 8.16
CA GLU A 42 15.32 1.09 7.69
C GLU A 42 14.94 2.24 8.62
N ARG A 43 13.81 2.13 9.33
CA ARG A 43 13.25 3.25 10.08
C ARG A 43 13.53 3.18 11.58
N ASP A 44 13.95 4.32 12.11
CA ASP A 44 14.35 4.44 13.51
C ASP A 44 13.16 4.49 14.50
N ALA A 45 13.49 4.39 15.79
CA ALA A 45 12.51 4.46 16.86
C ALA A 45 11.76 5.81 16.94
N ALA A 46 12.37 6.91 16.48
CA ALA A 46 11.75 8.23 16.52
C ALA A 46 10.63 8.34 15.48
N TYR A 47 10.86 7.79 14.28
CA TYR A 47 9.87 7.63 13.24
C TYR A 47 8.67 6.83 13.74
N TRP A 48 8.91 5.63 14.29
CA TRP A 48 7.83 4.77 14.77
C TRP A 48 7.06 5.40 15.92
N LYS A 49 7.75 6.08 16.86
CA LYS A 49 7.09 6.75 17.98
C LYS A 49 6.18 7.88 17.50
N LYS A 50 6.58 8.61 16.45
CA LYS A 50 5.78 9.69 15.85
C LYS A 50 4.57 9.17 15.07
N HIS A 51 4.72 8.08 14.31
CA HIS A 51 3.70 7.64 13.35
C HIS A 51 2.84 6.46 13.82
N ALA A 52 3.35 5.63 14.74
CA ALA A 52 2.66 4.47 15.30
C ALA A 52 2.49 4.54 16.83
N GLY A 53 3.00 5.61 17.49
CA GLY A 53 2.89 5.79 18.93
C GLY A 53 3.80 4.88 19.77
N THR A 54 4.63 4.05 19.12
CA THR A 54 5.54 3.09 19.75
C THR A 54 6.93 3.21 19.14
N PRO A 55 8.04 3.12 19.91
CA PRO A 55 9.39 3.07 19.35
C PRO A 55 9.72 1.75 18.66
N ARG A 56 8.86 0.72 18.81
CA ARG A 56 9.04 -0.61 18.23
C ARG A 56 7.74 -1.04 17.59
N SER A 57 7.61 -0.79 16.29
CA SER A 57 6.45 -1.22 15.51
C SER A 57 6.51 -2.72 15.20
N SER A 58 5.36 -3.29 14.87
CA SER A 58 5.22 -4.63 14.31
C SER A 58 4.90 -4.57 12.82
N VAL A 59 5.10 -5.69 12.11
CA VAL A 59 4.74 -5.84 10.69
C VAL A 59 3.28 -5.43 10.45
N LYS A 60 2.37 -5.83 11.33
CA LYS A 60 0.96 -5.43 11.28
C LYS A 60 0.78 -3.91 11.35
N GLN A 61 1.53 -3.22 12.22
CA GLN A 61 1.45 -1.76 12.33
C GLN A 61 2.01 -1.04 11.11
N VAL A 62 2.97 -1.65 10.39
CA VAL A 62 3.43 -1.15 9.10
C VAL A 62 2.31 -1.23 8.07
N VAL A 63 1.68 -2.40 7.94
CA VAL A 63 0.56 -2.62 7.00
C VAL A 63 -0.64 -1.72 7.33
N ASP A 64 -0.97 -1.56 8.61
CA ASP A 64 -2.04 -0.66 9.06
C ASP A 64 -1.74 0.82 8.81
N GLY A 65 -0.45 1.19 8.72
CA GLY A 65 0.02 2.56 8.52
C GLY A 65 0.17 2.99 7.05
N LEU A 66 -0.06 2.08 6.10
CA LEU A 66 0.08 2.35 4.67
C LEU A 66 -0.83 3.51 4.21
N LYS A 67 -0.29 4.33 3.32
CA LYS A 67 -0.99 5.43 2.67
C LYS A 67 -0.76 5.40 1.18
N LEU A 68 -1.77 5.85 0.44
CA LEU A 68 -1.66 6.05 -1.00
C LEU A 68 -0.55 7.08 -1.29
N CYS A 69 0.40 6.68 -2.11
CA CYS A 69 1.50 7.51 -2.62
C CYS A 69 1.11 8.15 -3.95
N SER A 70 0.74 7.29 -4.91
CA SER A 70 0.40 7.64 -6.27
C SER A 70 -0.65 6.67 -6.80
N HIS A 71 -1.39 7.11 -7.81
CA HIS A 71 -2.22 6.23 -8.62
C HIS A 71 -2.21 6.73 -10.06
N TRP A 72 -2.27 5.80 -11.00
CA TRP A 72 -2.33 6.11 -12.42
C TRP A 72 -3.11 5.02 -13.18
N GLY A 73 -3.29 5.26 -14.46
CA GLY A 73 -3.91 4.35 -15.40
C GLY A 73 -4.10 5.05 -16.74
N ASP A 74 -4.82 4.41 -17.65
CA ASP A 74 -4.95 4.93 -19.01
C ASP A 74 -5.92 6.12 -19.04
N GLU A 75 -5.37 7.32 -19.29
CA GLU A 75 -6.13 8.57 -19.30
C GLU A 75 -7.19 8.58 -20.41
N ASP A 76 -6.92 7.91 -21.54
CA ASP A 76 -7.82 7.80 -22.69
C ASP A 76 -9.05 6.92 -22.40
N GLU A 77 -8.93 5.94 -21.49
CA GLU A 77 -10.04 5.08 -21.05
C GLU A 77 -10.69 5.57 -19.74
N GLY A 78 -10.15 6.63 -19.14
CA GLY A 78 -10.56 7.10 -17.82
C GLY A 78 -10.37 6.04 -16.73
N SER A 79 -9.45 5.10 -16.95
CA SER A 79 -9.21 3.95 -16.09
C SER A 79 -8.07 4.29 -15.13
N ILE A 80 -8.31 4.13 -13.82
CA ILE A 80 -7.28 4.22 -12.78
C ILE A 80 -7.09 2.83 -12.21
N ASN A 81 -6.05 2.12 -12.61
CA ASN A 81 -5.88 0.70 -12.34
C ASN A 81 -4.67 0.39 -11.46
N THR A 82 -3.70 1.29 -11.33
CA THR A 82 -2.52 1.07 -10.50
C THR A 82 -2.47 2.04 -9.32
N PHE A 83 -2.20 1.51 -8.14
CA PHE A 83 -2.17 2.24 -6.87
C PHE A 83 -0.95 1.84 -6.06
N ASP A 84 -0.08 2.81 -5.78
CA ASP A 84 1.11 2.59 -4.96
C ASP A 84 0.90 3.05 -3.53
N PHE A 85 1.42 2.26 -2.60
CA PHE A 85 1.33 2.49 -1.18
C PHE A 85 2.71 2.56 -0.55
N THR A 86 2.85 3.50 0.38
CA THR A 86 4.06 3.67 1.20
C THR A 86 3.68 4.13 2.60
N LEU A 87 4.68 4.35 3.45
CA LEU A 87 4.49 4.88 4.79
C LEU A 87 4.49 6.42 4.82
N PRO A 88 3.89 7.05 5.85
CA PRO A 88 3.86 8.49 5.95
C PRO A 88 5.26 9.10 6.04
N ALA A 89 5.41 10.29 5.47
CA ALA A 89 6.54 11.20 5.65
C ALA A 89 7.86 10.87 4.94
N GLU A 90 7.90 9.90 4.00
CA GLU A 90 8.99 9.75 3.02
C GLU A 90 8.57 8.73 1.95
N ALA A 91 8.84 9.04 0.67
CA ALA A 91 8.85 8.01 -0.37
C ALA A 91 10.08 7.15 -0.14
N THR A 92 9.86 5.90 0.20
CA THR A 92 10.92 4.89 0.23
C THR A 92 11.21 4.42 -1.18
N ASP A 93 12.41 3.89 -1.41
CA ASP A 93 12.72 3.20 -2.66
C ASP A 93 11.83 1.95 -2.85
N CYS A 94 11.25 1.40 -1.78
CA CYS A 94 10.27 0.31 -1.86
C CYS A 94 8.83 0.85 -1.85
N LEU A 95 7.97 0.39 -2.77
CA LEU A 95 6.53 0.68 -2.80
C LEU A 95 5.73 -0.63 -2.90
N LEU A 96 4.57 -0.68 -2.27
CA LEU A 96 3.59 -1.73 -2.53
C LEU A 96 2.64 -1.27 -3.61
N SER A 97 2.67 -1.91 -4.78
CA SER A 97 1.78 -1.59 -5.88
C SER A 97 0.62 -2.59 -5.94
N VAL A 98 -0.58 -2.07 -6.16
CA VAL A 98 -1.79 -2.85 -6.41
C VAL A 98 -2.30 -2.49 -7.79
N ARG A 99 -2.38 -3.49 -8.67
CA ARG A 99 -2.93 -3.36 -10.00
C ARG A 99 -4.25 -4.10 -10.11
N PHE A 100 -5.28 -3.37 -10.48
CA PHE A 100 -6.58 -3.91 -10.86
C PHE A 100 -6.56 -4.33 -12.33
N ASP A 101 -7.17 -5.46 -12.64
CA ASP A 101 -7.43 -5.87 -14.02
C ASP A 101 -8.50 -4.99 -14.70
N GLU A 102 -8.79 -5.29 -15.97
CA GLU A 102 -9.74 -4.54 -16.81
C GLU A 102 -11.18 -4.59 -16.26
N ASP A 103 -11.55 -5.66 -15.56
CA ASP A 103 -12.85 -5.81 -14.90
C ASP A 103 -12.88 -5.13 -13.51
N GLY A 104 -11.71 -4.83 -12.95
CA GLY A 104 -11.56 -4.27 -11.62
C GLY A 104 -11.76 -5.30 -10.50
N GLU A 105 -11.65 -6.59 -10.83
CA GLU A 105 -11.92 -7.73 -9.94
C GLU A 105 -10.66 -8.50 -9.55
N GLY A 106 -9.66 -8.55 -10.44
CA GLY A 106 -8.35 -9.15 -10.18
C GLY A 106 -7.37 -8.12 -9.63
N GLU A 107 -6.87 -8.36 -8.42
CA GLU A 107 -5.80 -7.56 -7.79
C GLU A 107 -4.45 -8.29 -7.83
N ASP A 108 -3.49 -7.73 -8.56
CA ASP A 108 -2.08 -8.11 -8.46
C ASP A 108 -1.40 -7.20 -7.43
N ILE A 109 -0.76 -7.80 -6.43
CA ILE A 109 -0.03 -7.08 -5.38
C ILE A 109 1.44 -7.41 -5.51
N SER A 110 2.22 -6.39 -5.86
CA SER A 110 3.65 -6.51 -6.16
C SER A 110 4.47 -5.52 -5.34
N LEU A 111 5.72 -5.89 -5.05
CA LEU A 111 6.71 -5.02 -4.42
C LEU A 111 7.54 -4.36 -5.53
N GLU A 112 7.43 -3.05 -5.65
CA GLU A 112 8.22 -2.24 -6.57
C GLU A 112 9.42 -1.68 -5.80
N SER A 113 10.61 -1.71 -6.42
CA SER A 113 11.88 -1.24 -5.85
C SER A 113 12.80 -0.65 -6.90
#